data_AF-A0A7K8EPK8-F1
#
_entry.id   AF-A0A7K8EPK8-F1
#
_cell.length_a   1.000
_cell.length_b   1.000
_cell.length_c   1.000
_cell.angle_alpha   90.00
_cell.angle_beta   90.00
_cell.angle_gamma   90.00
#
_symmetry.space_group_name_H-M   'P 1'
#
loop_
_entity.id
_entity.type
_entity.pdbx_description
1 polymer ?
#
loop_
_entity_poly.entity_id
_entity_poly.type
_entity_poly.pdbx_seq_one_letter_code
_entity_poly.pdbx_strand_id
1 'polypeptide(L)'
;MLILRCPAQLQLLEETLRKSLPTTLPVLGTVMTVARGNPASHEVLVDTWPHFSIVLTRLRPEVLPRVPLSWQQNPTPWGAGNWGFSIPHSAMPCCRMPPGLRLAPVSPSHIPLLNATWALGGNARSRAFLLGLVRTLPSACLLDQRGRPVSWSLLDGQGCLRHGYTVPAWRGHGLTGAVLAVLGRDLHARGFPIYG
;
A
#
# COMPACT_ATOMS: atom_id res chain seq x y z
N MET A 1 26.51 8.35 3.47
CA MET A 1 25.22 7.91 2.92
C MET A 1 24.71 8.94 1.93
N LEU A 2 24.31 8.49 0.75
CA LEU A 2 23.82 9.29 -0.36
C LEU A 2 22.30 9.09 -0.48
N ILE A 3 21.55 10.17 -0.73
CA ILE A 3 20.10 10.10 -0.97
C ILE A 3 19.86 10.06 -2.48
N LEU A 4 19.23 9.00 -2.96
CA LEU A 4 18.88 8.87 -4.37
C LEU A 4 17.57 9.59 -4.66
N ARG A 5 17.61 10.55 -5.58
CA ARG A 5 16.44 11.31 -6.07
C ARG A 5 16.28 11.25 -7.58
N CYS A 6 17.33 10.89 -8.30
CA CYS A 6 17.31 10.81 -9.75
C CYS A 6 16.48 9.58 -10.19
N PRO A 7 15.49 9.75 -11.11
CA PRO A 7 14.70 8.63 -11.62
C PRO A 7 15.55 7.50 -12.21
N ALA A 8 16.60 7.81 -12.97
CA ALA A 8 17.48 6.80 -13.54
C ALA A 8 18.25 6.01 -12.48
N GLN A 9 18.65 6.66 -11.38
CA GLN A 9 19.29 5.97 -10.25
C GLN A 9 18.31 5.05 -9.52
N LEU A 10 17.07 5.54 -9.30
CA LEU A 10 16.02 4.73 -8.66
C LEU A 10 15.62 3.52 -9.52
N GLN A 11 15.59 3.67 -10.84
CA GLN A 11 15.34 2.56 -11.77
C GLN A 11 16.45 1.51 -11.72
N LEU A 12 17.72 1.93 -11.80
CA LEU A 12 18.85 0.99 -11.73
C LEU A 12 18.90 0.28 -10.37
N LEU A 13 18.59 1.00 -9.29
CA LEU A 13 18.46 0.41 -7.96
C LEU A 13 17.31 -0.61 -7.91
N GLU A 14 16.13 -0.27 -8.46
CA GLU A 14 14.98 -1.18 -8.56
C GLU A 14 15.37 -2.48 -9.27
N GLU A 15 16.02 -2.40 -10.44
CA GLU A 15 16.49 -3.56 -11.21
C GLU A 15 17.50 -4.42 -10.44
N THR A 16 18.42 -3.77 -9.71
CA THR A 16 19.42 -4.47 -8.92
C THR A 16 18.78 -5.19 -7.74
N LEU A 17 17.87 -4.53 -7.01
CA LEU A 17 17.14 -5.12 -5.89
C LEU A 17 16.28 -6.31 -6.34
N ARG A 18 15.68 -6.28 -7.53
CA ARG A 18 14.89 -7.39 -8.09
C ARG A 18 15.70 -8.69 -8.22
N LYS A 19 16.99 -8.61 -8.54
CA LYS A 19 17.87 -9.78 -8.69
C LYS A 19 18.16 -10.48 -7.37
N SER A 20 17.93 -9.82 -6.24
CA SER A 20 18.20 -10.33 -4.89
C SER A 20 16.92 -10.57 -4.09
N LEU A 21 15.79 -10.74 -4.76
CA LEU A 21 14.56 -11.21 -4.12
C LEU A 21 14.74 -12.65 -3.60
N PRO A 22 14.13 -13.01 -2.46
CA PRO A 22 13.16 -12.24 -1.68
C PRO A 22 13.77 -11.26 -0.64
N THR A 23 15.09 -11.27 -0.43
CA THR A 23 15.76 -10.53 0.66
C THR A 23 15.53 -9.02 0.61
N THR A 24 15.40 -8.46 -0.60
CA THR A 24 15.23 -7.01 -0.84
C THR A 24 13.78 -6.54 -0.85
N LEU A 25 12.81 -7.43 -0.66
CA LEU A 25 11.39 -7.17 -0.86
C LEU A 25 10.85 -5.96 -0.06
N PRO A 26 11.18 -5.78 1.25
CA PRO A 26 10.70 -4.63 2.02
C PRO A 26 11.19 -3.26 1.49
N VAL A 27 12.41 -3.23 0.94
CA VAL A 27 13.03 -2.01 0.43
C VAL A 27 12.59 -1.75 -1.02
N LEU A 28 12.44 -2.81 -1.82
CA LEU A 28 12.03 -2.73 -3.21
C LEU A 28 10.69 -2.01 -3.37
N GLY A 29 9.67 -2.38 -2.56
CA GLY A 29 8.36 -1.72 -2.61
C GLY A 29 8.46 -0.21 -2.39
N THR A 30 9.28 0.21 -1.42
CA THR A 30 9.47 1.63 -1.11
C THR A 30 10.24 2.36 -2.21
N VAL A 31 11.27 1.74 -2.81
CA VAL A 31 11.97 2.31 -3.97
C VAL A 31 11.01 2.50 -5.14
N MET A 32 10.15 1.52 -5.37
CA MET A 32 9.13 1.57 -6.42
C MET A 32 8.10 2.69 -6.22
N THR A 33 7.62 2.90 -4.99
CA THR A 33 6.68 4.00 -4.69
C THR A 33 7.35 5.37 -4.77
N VAL A 34 8.61 5.48 -4.35
CA VAL A 34 9.40 6.72 -4.47
C VAL A 34 9.63 7.09 -5.94
N ALA A 35 9.99 6.11 -6.77
CA ALA A 35 10.17 6.30 -8.21
C ALA A 35 8.87 6.74 -8.93
N ARG A 36 7.71 6.45 -8.33
CA ARG A 36 6.36 6.74 -8.88
C ARG A 36 5.68 7.95 -8.23
N GLY A 37 6.46 8.90 -7.72
CA GLY A 37 5.96 10.20 -7.25
C GLY A 37 5.97 10.37 -5.73
N ASN A 38 6.34 9.34 -4.97
CA ASN A 38 6.67 9.44 -3.54
C ASN A 38 5.59 10.10 -2.66
N PRO A 39 4.36 9.56 -2.62
CA PRO A 39 3.25 10.17 -1.87
C PRO A 39 3.50 10.26 -0.36
N ALA A 40 4.36 9.39 0.17
CA ALA A 40 4.69 9.32 1.59
C ALA A 40 5.97 10.08 1.96
N SER A 41 6.63 10.77 1.01
CA SER A 41 7.89 11.49 1.28
C SER A 41 8.97 10.60 1.90
N HIS A 42 9.14 9.38 1.39
CA HIS A 42 10.25 8.51 1.76
C HIS A 42 11.56 8.98 1.09
N GLU A 43 12.66 8.71 1.76
CA GLU A 43 14.01 8.85 1.21
C GLU A 43 14.61 7.46 1.03
N VAL A 44 15.28 7.27 -0.10
CA VAL A 44 16.07 6.08 -0.41
C VAL A 44 17.54 6.45 -0.23
N LEU A 45 18.22 5.78 0.69
CA LEU A 45 19.61 6.02 1.03
C LEU A 45 20.48 4.82 0.66
N VAL A 46 21.65 5.10 0.13
CA VAL A 46 22.70 4.11 -0.14
C VAL A 46 24.01 4.53 0.52
N ASP A 47 24.92 3.60 0.77
CA ASP A 47 26.27 3.90 1.24
C ASP A 47 27.11 4.57 0.15
N THR A 48 27.16 3.95 -1.04
CA THR A 48 27.92 4.39 -2.22
C THR A 48 27.08 4.24 -3.50
N TRP A 49 27.52 4.83 -4.62
CA TRP A 49 26.83 4.71 -5.91
C TRP A 49 27.86 4.74 -7.06
N PRO A 50 27.72 3.93 -8.14
CA PRO A 50 26.63 3.00 -8.46
C PRO A 50 26.73 1.63 -7.77
N HIS A 51 27.89 1.29 -7.20
CA HIS A 51 28.06 0.08 -6.41
C HIS A 51 27.72 0.39 -4.95
N PHE A 52 26.77 -0.33 -4.36
CA PHE A 52 26.30 -0.14 -2.99
C PHE A 52 26.28 -1.47 -2.25
N SER A 53 26.46 -1.44 -0.93
CA SER A 53 26.30 -2.61 -0.06
C SER A 53 25.06 -2.51 0.84
N ILE A 54 24.62 -1.29 1.14
CA ILE A 54 23.51 -1.02 2.06
C ILE A 54 22.48 -0.14 1.37
N VAL A 55 21.21 -0.53 1.47
CA VAL A 55 20.07 0.29 1.06
C VAL A 55 19.14 0.47 2.25
N LEU A 56 18.86 1.72 2.60
CA LEU A 56 17.94 2.08 3.67
C LEU A 56 16.81 2.93 3.10
N THR A 57 15.62 2.79 3.67
CA THR A 57 14.50 3.68 3.39
C THR A 57 14.00 4.28 4.69
N ARG A 58 13.69 5.57 4.67
CA ARG A 58 13.16 6.28 5.85
C ARG A 58 12.08 7.26 5.44
N LEU A 59 11.11 7.49 6.32
CA LEU A 59 10.18 8.60 6.16
C LEU A 59 10.91 9.93 6.43
N ARG A 60 10.63 10.98 5.65
CA ARG A 60 11.12 12.32 5.99
C ARG A 60 10.57 12.79 7.35
N PRO A 61 11.43 13.32 8.25
CA PRO A 61 11.02 13.74 9.59
C PRO A 61 9.95 14.84 9.62
N GLU A 62 9.87 15.73 8.62
CA GLU A 62 8.86 16.80 8.60
C GLU A 62 7.39 16.29 8.53
N VAL A 63 7.18 14.99 8.32
CA VAL A 63 5.84 14.40 8.12
C VAL A 63 5.37 13.49 9.27
N LEU A 64 6.18 13.24 10.30
CA LEU A 64 5.74 12.39 11.43
C LEU A 64 4.67 13.10 12.28
N PRO A 65 3.56 12.44 12.66
CA PRO A 65 2.81 12.86 13.82
C PRO A 65 3.69 12.63 15.06
N ARG A 66 3.75 13.63 15.94
CA ARG A 66 4.17 13.36 17.33
C ARG A 66 3.19 12.32 17.87
N VAL A 67 3.65 11.09 18.05
CA VAL A 67 2.89 10.08 18.78
C VAL A 67 2.85 10.54 20.24
N PRO A 68 1.67 10.74 20.86
CA PRO A 68 1.61 11.07 22.28
C PRO A 68 2.25 9.94 23.10
N LEU A 69 3.03 10.29 24.12
CA LEU A 69 3.76 9.34 25.00
C LEU A 69 2.86 8.24 25.58
N SER A 70 1.55 8.47 25.69
CA SER A 70 0.56 7.49 26.14
C SER A 70 0.46 6.24 25.25
N TRP A 71 0.88 6.32 23.99
CA TRP A 71 0.84 5.21 23.03
C TRP A 71 2.12 4.36 23.02
N GLN A 72 3.17 4.76 23.74
CA GLN A 72 4.35 3.90 23.96
C GLN A 72 4.14 2.88 25.08
N GLN A 73 3.13 3.09 25.93
CA GLN A 73 2.92 2.29 27.14
C GLN A 73 1.76 1.30 27.04
N ASN A 74 1.04 1.25 25.91
CA ASN A 74 -0.10 0.37 25.76
C ASN A 74 -0.12 -0.25 24.34
N PRO A 75 0.41 -1.48 24.15
CA PRO A 75 0.24 -2.17 22.89
C PRO A 75 -1.24 -2.50 22.69
N THR A 76 -1.76 -2.21 21.49
CA THR A 76 -3.13 -2.53 21.08
C THR A 76 -3.48 -4.01 21.35
N PRO A 77 -4.75 -4.37 21.60
CA PRO A 77 -5.14 -5.74 21.97
C PRO A 77 -5.05 -6.76 20.84
N TRP A 78 -4.58 -6.36 19.66
CA TRP A 78 -4.34 -7.24 18.52
C TRP A 78 -2.83 -7.29 18.33
N GLY A 79 -2.24 -8.37 18.85
CA GLY A 79 -0.80 -8.60 18.82
C GLY A 79 -0.23 -8.54 17.40
N ALA A 80 1.07 -8.27 17.35
CA ALA A 80 1.92 -8.41 16.18
C ALA A 80 1.82 -9.84 15.61
N GLY A 81 0.82 -10.07 14.76
CA GLY A 81 0.68 -11.25 13.94
C GLY A 81 1.38 -11.00 12.61
N ASN A 82 2.53 -11.63 12.43
CA ASN A 82 3.25 -11.72 11.18
C ASN A 82 2.39 -12.48 10.15
N TRP A 83 1.64 -11.78 9.30
CA TRP A 83 0.85 -12.41 8.24
C TRP A 83 1.70 -12.60 6.99
N GLY A 84 2.63 -13.56 7.06
CA GLY A 84 3.25 -14.14 5.88
C GLY A 84 2.22 -14.96 5.09
N PHE A 85 1.35 -14.30 4.32
CA PHE A 85 0.52 -15.00 3.34
C PHE A 85 1.31 -15.18 2.05
N SER A 86 2.03 -16.29 1.94
CA SER A 86 2.30 -16.89 0.64
C SER A 86 0.95 -17.31 0.05
N ILE A 87 0.43 -16.56 -0.92
CA ILE A 87 -0.80 -16.93 -1.63
C ILE A 87 -0.49 -18.19 -2.45
N PRO A 88 -1.06 -19.38 -2.11
CA PRO A 88 -0.92 -20.55 -2.95
C PRO A 88 -1.75 -20.33 -4.21
N HIS A 89 -1.21 -20.73 -5.36
CA HIS A 89 -1.83 -20.63 -6.68
C HIS A 89 -3.05 -21.57 -6.87
N SER A 90 -3.73 -22.01 -5.80
CA SER A 90 -4.86 -22.93 -5.93
C SER A 90 -6.17 -22.16 -5.96
N ALA A 91 -6.84 -22.25 -7.11
CA ALA A 91 -8.17 -21.79 -7.47
C ALA A 91 -8.95 -21.07 -6.34
N MET A 92 -9.03 -19.73 -6.45
CA MET A 92 -10.01 -18.97 -5.66
C MET A 92 -11.38 -19.63 -5.86
N PRO A 93 -12.09 -20.05 -4.79
CA PRO A 93 -13.46 -20.48 -4.93
C PRO A 93 -14.19 -19.33 -5.61
N CYS A 94 -14.92 -19.61 -6.70
CA CYS A 94 -15.66 -18.60 -7.44
C CYS A 94 -16.69 -17.96 -6.49
N CYS A 95 -16.27 -16.92 -5.77
CA CYS A 95 -17.15 -16.06 -5.00
C CYS A 95 -18.03 -15.40 -6.06
N ARG A 96 -19.26 -15.91 -6.23
CA ARG A 96 -20.27 -15.22 -7.03
C ARG A 96 -20.43 -13.84 -6.40
N MET A 97 -19.87 -12.83 -7.05
CA MET A 97 -20.01 -11.46 -6.58
C MET A 97 -21.51 -11.13 -6.50
N PRO A 98 -21.96 -10.48 -5.42
CA PRO A 98 -23.32 -9.95 -5.37
C PRO A 98 -23.63 -9.16 -6.64
N PRO A 99 -24.78 -9.39 -7.29
CA PRO A 99 -25.13 -8.69 -8.51
C PRO A 99 -25.22 -7.18 -8.26
N GLY A 100 -24.75 -6.38 -9.22
CA GLY A 100 -24.76 -4.91 -9.12
C GLY A 100 -23.52 -4.29 -8.46
N LEU A 101 -22.50 -5.08 -8.11
CA LEU A 101 -21.19 -4.54 -7.74
C LEU A 101 -20.31 -4.34 -8.97
N ARG A 102 -19.63 -3.19 -9.03
CA ARG A 102 -18.71 -2.83 -10.11
C ARG A 102 -17.29 -2.64 -9.60
N LEU A 103 -16.31 -3.22 -10.28
CA LEU A 103 -14.89 -2.98 -10.03
C LEU A 103 -14.45 -1.62 -10.61
N ALA A 104 -13.67 -0.87 -9.84
CA ALA A 104 -13.09 0.41 -10.26
C ALA A 104 -11.82 0.72 -9.44
N PRO A 105 -10.91 1.60 -9.90
CA PRO A 105 -9.90 2.18 -9.02
C PRO A 105 -10.55 3.06 -7.94
N VAL A 106 -9.85 3.28 -6.83
CA VAL A 106 -10.31 4.22 -5.81
C VAL A 106 -10.22 5.65 -6.39
N SER A 107 -11.30 6.42 -6.25
CA SER A 107 -11.37 7.82 -6.71
C SER A 107 -11.05 8.79 -5.56
N PRO A 108 -10.51 9.99 -5.84
CA PRO A 108 -10.40 11.07 -4.85
C PRO A 108 -11.72 11.43 -4.14
N SER A 109 -12.88 11.21 -4.78
CA SER A 109 -14.19 11.41 -4.17
C SER A 109 -14.48 10.44 -3.01
N HIS A 110 -13.80 9.30 -2.95
CA HIS A 110 -13.97 8.29 -1.90
C HIS A 110 -13.14 8.57 -0.65
N ILE A 111 -12.17 9.50 -0.74
CA ILE A 111 -11.24 9.82 0.35
C ILE A 111 -11.94 10.16 1.68
N PRO A 112 -13.06 10.91 1.74
CA PRO A 112 -13.74 11.16 3.00
C PRO A 112 -14.14 9.88 3.73
N LEU A 113 -14.63 8.87 3.00
CA LEU A 113 -14.97 7.57 3.58
C LEU A 113 -13.72 6.84 4.06
N LEU A 114 -12.69 6.71 3.21
CA LEU A 114 -11.44 6.06 3.56
C LEU A 114 -10.85 6.68 4.82
N ASN A 115 -10.83 8.01 4.89
CA ASN A 115 -10.32 8.76 6.02
C ASN A 115 -11.13 8.56 7.30
N ALA A 116 -12.46 8.42 7.20
CA ALA A 116 -13.31 8.15 8.35
C ALA A 116 -13.19 6.71 8.88
N THR A 117 -12.95 5.75 7.98
CA THR A 117 -12.84 4.33 8.34
C THR A 117 -11.45 3.89 8.79
N TRP A 118 -10.41 4.66 8.45
CA TRP A 118 -9.04 4.35 8.83
C TRP A 118 -8.79 4.73 10.29
N ALA A 119 -8.26 3.81 11.09
CA ALA A 119 -8.01 4.03 12.52
C ALA A 119 -7.08 5.22 12.82
N LEU A 120 -6.12 5.51 11.93
CA LEU A 120 -5.22 6.68 12.03
C LEU A 120 -5.74 7.90 11.24
N GLY A 121 -6.96 7.78 10.71
CA GLY A 121 -7.61 8.77 9.87
C GLY A 121 -8.29 9.89 10.67
N GLY A 122 -9.34 10.45 10.08
CA GLY A 122 -10.19 11.45 10.72
C GLY A 122 -9.65 12.88 10.73
N ASN A 123 -8.48 13.14 10.15
CA ASN A 123 -7.88 14.49 10.14
C ASN A 123 -7.46 14.96 8.73
N ALA A 124 -7.07 16.23 8.61
CA ALA A 124 -6.68 16.83 7.34
C ALA A 124 -5.38 16.23 6.78
N ARG A 125 -4.46 15.82 7.66
CA ARG A 125 -3.17 15.25 7.28
C ARG A 125 -3.33 13.85 6.70
N SER A 126 -4.12 13.00 7.36
CA SER A 126 -4.48 11.67 6.86
C SER A 126 -5.28 11.76 5.56
N ARG A 127 -6.14 12.76 5.41
CA ARG A 127 -6.85 13.05 4.15
C ARG A 127 -5.88 13.39 3.01
N ALA A 128 -4.92 14.27 3.25
CA ALA A 128 -3.92 14.65 2.26
C ALA A 128 -3.01 13.47 1.90
N PHE A 129 -2.63 12.65 2.89
CA PHE A 129 -1.86 11.43 2.68
C PHE A 129 -2.60 10.43 1.79
N LEU A 130 -3.84 10.08 2.12
CA LEU A 130 -4.67 9.17 1.32
C LEU A 130 -4.90 9.70 -0.09
N LEU A 131 -5.09 11.02 -0.25
CA LEU A 131 -5.20 11.65 -1.57
C LEU A 131 -3.92 11.46 -2.39
N GLY A 132 -2.75 11.59 -1.76
CA GLY A 132 -1.46 11.30 -2.39
C GLY A 132 -1.38 9.85 -2.87
N LEU A 133 -1.73 8.89 -2.01
CA LEU A 133 -1.72 7.46 -2.36
C LEU A 133 -2.66 7.19 -3.54
N VAL A 134 -3.92 7.62 -3.46
CA VAL A 134 -4.93 7.38 -4.51
C VAL A 134 -4.54 7.97 -5.87
N ARG A 135 -3.81 9.09 -5.89
CA ARG A 135 -3.36 9.73 -7.14
C ARG A 135 -2.14 9.07 -7.77
N THR A 136 -1.32 8.37 -6.99
CA THR A 136 0.02 7.93 -7.41
C THR A 136 0.15 6.41 -7.49
N LEU A 137 -0.53 5.67 -6.60
CA LEU A 137 -0.34 4.24 -6.43
C LEU A 137 -1.56 3.44 -6.93
N PRO A 138 -1.31 2.20 -7.40
CA PRO A 138 -2.38 1.26 -7.76
C PRO A 138 -3.38 1.05 -6.62
N SER A 139 -4.66 0.98 -6.99
CA SER A 139 -5.77 0.74 -6.07
C SER A 139 -6.91 0.04 -6.78
N ALA A 140 -7.72 -0.67 -6.01
CA ALA A 140 -8.96 -1.27 -6.50
C ALA A 140 -10.06 -1.14 -5.44
N CYS A 141 -11.30 -1.03 -5.92
CA CYS A 141 -12.49 -1.04 -5.09
C CYS A 141 -13.67 -1.67 -5.83
N LEU A 142 -14.64 -2.13 -5.03
CA LEU A 142 -15.97 -2.51 -5.46
C LEU A 142 -16.93 -1.37 -5.10
N LEU A 143 -17.72 -0.94 -6.08
CA LEU A 143 -18.74 0.08 -5.95
C LEU A 143 -20.13 -0.56 -5.99
N ASP A 144 -21.05 -0.05 -5.18
CA ASP A 144 -22.47 -0.36 -5.32
C ASP A 144 -23.09 0.36 -6.53
N GLN A 145 -24.38 0.11 -6.80
CA GLN A 145 -25.14 0.72 -7.90
C GLN A 145 -25.21 2.26 -7.80
N ARG A 146 -24.97 2.83 -6.61
CA ARG A 146 -24.93 4.28 -6.37
C ARG A 146 -23.52 4.85 -6.51
N GLY A 147 -22.54 4.04 -6.91
CA GLY A 147 -21.13 4.43 -7.03
C GLY A 147 -20.41 4.56 -5.69
N ARG A 148 -20.97 4.01 -4.59
CA ARG A 148 -20.35 4.07 -3.26
C ARG A 148 -19.42 2.88 -3.06
N PRO A 149 -18.17 3.08 -2.60
CA PRO A 149 -17.26 1.98 -2.33
C PRO A 149 -17.71 1.13 -1.14
N VAL A 150 -17.79 -0.18 -1.36
CA VAL A 150 -18.20 -1.19 -0.36
C VAL A 150 -17.02 -2.02 0.15
N SER A 151 -15.99 -2.18 -0.68
CA SER A 151 -14.73 -2.86 -0.35
C SER A 151 -13.61 -2.25 -1.19
N TRP A 152 -12.42 -2.04 -0.63
CA TRP A 152 -11.27 -1.48 -1.35
C TRP A 152 -9.94 -1.94 -0.78
N SER A 153 -8.89 -1.77 -1.57
CA SER A 153 -7.50 -1.95 -1.19
C SER A 153 -6.61 -1.02 -2.03
N LEU A 154 -5.57 -0.49 -1.43
CA LEU A 154 -4.53 0.30 -2.08
C LEU A 154 -3.19 0.14 -1.34
N LEU A 155 -2.11 0.43 -2.04
CA LEU A 155 -0.76 0.38 -1.47
C LEU A 155 -0.55 1.52 -0.44
N ASP A 156 0.31 1.27 0.54
CA ASP A 156 0.89 2.31 1.39
C ASP A 156 2.16 2.93 0.76
N GLY A 157 2.78 3.87 1.49
CA GLY A 157 4.01 4.53 1.05
C GLY A 157 5.20 3.60 0.84
N GLN A 158 5.16 2.39 1.41
CA GLN A 158 6.22 1.39 1.30
C GLN A 158 5.90 0.35 0.23
N GLY A 159 4.75 0.44 -0.44
CA GLY A 159 4.31 -0.55 -1.43
C GLY A 159 3.62 -1.77 -0.82
N CYS A 160 3.25 -1.73 0.46
CA CYS A 160 2.50 -2.81 1.12
C CYS A 160 1.00 -2.67 0.92
N LEU A 161 0.27 -3.79 0.88
CA LEU A 161 -1.19 -3.82 0.85
C LEU A 161 -1.79 -3.54 2.24
N ARG A 162 -1.66 -2.31 2.75
CA ARG A 162 -2.06 -1.96 4.12
C ARG A 162 -3.41 -1.24 4.23
N HIS A 163 -3.88 -0.56 3.18
CA HIS A 163 -5.10 0.24 3.23
C HIS A 163 -6.33 -0.53 2.72
N GLY A 164 -6.60 -1.70 3.30
CA GLY A 164 -7.76 -2.52 2.97
C GLY A 164 -8.95 -2.27 3.91
N TYR A 165 -10.18 -2.21 3.37
CA TYR A 165 -11.38 -2.21 4.20
C TYR A 165 -12.59 -2.75 3.45
N THR A 166 -13.50 -3.40 4.18
CA THR A 166 -14.82 -3.81 3.70
C THR A 166 -15.86 -3.33 4.70
N VAL A 167 -16.87 -2.61 4.18
CA VAL A 167 -17.98 -2.05 4.95
C VAL A 167 -18.68 -3.17 5.71
N PRO A 168 -19.02 -3.00 7.02
CA PRO A 168 -19.54 -4.08 7.86
C PRO A 168 -20.72 -4.85 7.25
N ALA A 169 -21.67 -4.14 6.63
CA ALA A 169 -22.84 -4.73 5.97
C ALA A 169 -22.50 -5.66 4.79
N TRP A 170 -21.29 -5.58 4.24
CA TRP A 170 -20.82 -6.35 3.08
C TRP A 170 -19.76 -7.40 3.45
N ARG A 171 -19.42 -7.55 4.73
CA ARG A 171 -18.45 -8.56 5.18
C ARG A 171 -19.02 -9.97 5.04
N GLY A 172 -18.14 -10.97 5.00
CA GLY A 172 -18.54 -12.38 4.81
C GLY A 172 -18.88 -12.77 3.37
N HIS A 173 -18.80 -11.85 2.41
CA HIS A 173 -19.15 -12.09 1.00
C HIS A 173 -17.93 -12.30 0.08
N GLY A 174 -16.73 -12.47 0.64
CA GLY A 174 -15.50 -12.65 -0.15
C GLY A 174 -15.01 -11.42 -0.92
N LEU A 175 -15.60 -10.24 -0.70
CA LEU A 175 -15.30 -9.02 -1.48
C LEU A 175 -13.83 -8.59 -1.39
N THR A 176 -13.22 -8.72 -0.22
CA THR A 176 -11.79 -8.42 -0.02
C THR A 176 -10.93 -9.26 -0.97
N GLY A 177 -11.23 -10.55 -1.12
CA GLY A 177 -10.51 -11.44 -2.02
C GLY A 177 -10.66 -11.03 -3.48
N ALA A 178 -11.86 -10.62 -3.90
CA ALA A 178 -12.11 -10.13 -5.26
C ALA A 178 -11.33 -8.85 -5.56
N VAL A 179 -11.31 -7.90 -4.63
CA VAL A 179 -10.53 -6.65 -4.75
C VAL A 179 -9.03 -6.95 -4.82
N LEU A 180 -8.53 -7.82 -3.93
CA LEU A 180 -7.12 -8.22 -3.91
C LEU A 180 -6.71 -9.01 -5.16
N ALA A 181 -7.59 -9.82 -5.74
CA ALA A 181 -7.32 -10.54 -6.99
C ALA A 181 -7.14 -9.60 -8.18
N VAL A 182 -7.96 -8.54 -8.25
CA VAL A 182 -7.87 -7.53 -9.31
C VAL A 182 -6.65 -6.66 -9.10
N LEU A 183 -6.44 -6.16 -7.89
CA LEU A 183 -5.28 -5.35 -7.56
C LEU A 183 -3.98 -6.15 -7.74
N GLY A 184 -3.94 -7.41 -7.31
CA GLY A 184 -2.78 -8.29 -7.47
C GLY A 184 -2.39 -8.49 -8.94
N ARG A 185 -3.36 -8.63 -9.84
CA ARG A 185 -3.08 -8.69 -11.29
C ARG A 185 -2.51 -7.37 -11.83
N ASP A 186 -3.07 -6.23 -11.42
CA ASP A 186 -2.55 -4.91 -11.82
C ASP A 186 -1.14 -4.65 -11.26
N LEU A 187 -0.89 -5.01 -10.00
CA LEU A 187 0.41 -4.92 -9.35
C LEU A 187 1.44 -5.80 -10.06
N HIS A 188 1.08 -7.05 -10.35
CA HIS A 188 1.94 -7.99 -11.06
C HIS A 188 2.31 -7.46 -12.46
N ALA A 189 1.32 -6.96 -13.22
CA ALA A 189 1.56 -6.36 -14.54
C ALA A 189 2.48 -5.13 -14.49
N ARG A 190 2.48 -4.40 -13.37
CA ARG A 190 3.36 -3.23 -13.12
C ARG A 190 4.68 -3.60 -12.45
N GLY A 191 4.91 -4.89 -12.20
CA GLY A 191 6.10 -5.42 -11.55
C GLY A 191 6.19 -5.16 -10.04
N PHE A 192 5.12 -4.70 -9.38
CA PHE A 192 5.14 -4.47 -7.93
C PHE A 192 5.24 -5.81 -7.18
N PRO A 193 6.11 -5.90 -6.16
CA PRO A 193 6.03 -7.00 -5.20
C PRO A 193 4.68 -6.94 -4.45
N ILE A 194 4.10 -8.09 -4.17
CA ILE A 194 2.84 -8.22 -3.43
C ILE A 194 3.16 -8.75 -2.05
N TYR A 195 2.97 -7.93 -1.02
CA TYR A 195 3.15 -8.27 0.38
C TYR A 195 2.30 -7.37 1.28
N GLY A 196 2.06 -7.83 2.51
CA GLY A 196 1.20 -7.17 3.50
C GLY A 196 1.66 -7.42 4.91
#